data_AF-A0A9E5BPC4-F1
#
_entry.id   AF-A0A9E5BPC4-F1
#
_cell.length_a   1.000
_cell.length_b   1.000
_cell.length_c   1.000
_cell.angle_alpha   90.00
_cell.angle_beta   90.00
_cell.angle_gamma   90.00
#
_symmetry.space_group_name_H-M   'P 1'
#
loop_
_entity.id
_entity.type
_entity.pdbx_description
1 polymer ?
#
loop_
_entity_poly.entity_id
_entity_poly.type
_entity_poly.pdbx_seq_one_letter_code
_entity_poly.pdbx_strand_id
1 'polypeptide(L)'
;MPSYLMAFGFLGLLFSQSLGAQSNPSGNEPKIINIDGVVAVVNTGVVTRKEIDDRIASIQKQAPAGGKKLPEGDELRKQVLENLILEKIQIQEAEQTGLAVNEKELNKIIEDIATRNKLTFSEFRDTVTKSGMSFQRYRELLREDVLKARLREREVDSQIKISDAEIDNFIIEQMQRRGSEPTATGSGPEEIAVAQIFVPVEEGAGPSAQADARKRAEALLKEARGDADFMQLGVQANKENSRIKFQDLGYRTQDRLPQIFVEAVRNLGPGQVAPSVVRSPAGFHVLKVMDRRAGGSGARAATSNTNPADLTPQNMIVTQTLARHILIRQRQGLQDADVERRLQGYRDQIRAKTADFEALAKKFSEDGSAPNGGLLGWMGPGELVPPFEIAMNRLQIGEVSDPVKTE
;
A
#
# COMPACT_ATOMS: atom_id res chain seq x y z
N MET A 1 -4.70 -3.92 -7.92
CA MET A 1 -6.06 -4.51 -8.05
C MET A 1 -6.60 -4.09 -9.41
N PRO A 2 -6.92 -5.00 -10.34
CA PRO A 2 -7.29 -4.59 -11.68
C PRO A 2 -8.71 -4.02 -11.67
N SER A 3 -8.81 -2.75 -12.06
CA SER A 3 -10.03 -2.02 -12.36
C SER A 3 -10.60 -2.51 -13.68
N TYR A 4 -11.83 -3.01 -13.69
CA TYR A 4 -12.57 -3.27 -14.93
C TYR A 4 -13.67 -2.20 -15.09
N LEU A 5 -13.38 -1.19 -15.90
CA LEU A 5 -14.40 -0.33 -16.51
C LEU A 5 -15.06 -1.13 -17.64
N MET A 6 -16.37 -1.36 -17.55
CA MET A 6 -17.18 -1.83 -18.67
C MET A 6 -17.87 -0.62 -19.32
N ALA A 7 -17.50 -0.34 -20.57
CA ALA A 7 -18.26 0.50 -21.47
C ALA A 7 -18.86 -0.41 -22.55
N PHE A 8 -20.18 -0.42 -22.69
CA PHE A 8 -20.85 -1.07 -23.82
C PHE A 8 -21.81 -0.10 -24.50
N GLY A 9 -21.59 0.06 -25.81
CA GLY A 9 -22.35 0.91 -26.72
C GLY A 9 -23.70 0.31 -27.08
N PHE A 10 -24.67 1.21 -27.25
CA PHE A 10 -26.03 0.95 -27.70
C PHE A 10 -26.07 0.63 -29.20
N LEU A 11 -26.79 -0.42 -29.58
CA LEU A 11 -27.31 -0.59 -30.94
C LEU A 11 -28.83 -0.79 -30.85
N GLY A 12 -29.57 0.22 -31.31
CA GLY A 12 -31.02 0.21 -31.37
C GLY A 12 -31.52 -0.61 -32.56
N LEU A 13 -32.57 -1.41 -32.33
CA LEU A 13 -33.30 -2.11 -33.38
C LEU A 13 -34.81 -1.87 -33.21
N LEU A 14 -35.41 -1.50 -34.33
CA LEU A 14 -36.77 -1.03 -34.53
C LEU A 14 -37.80 -2.15 -34.30
N PHE A 15 -38.86 -1.85 -33.56
CA PHE A 15 -40.04 -2.70 -33.44
C PHE A 15 -41.09 -2.32 -34.48
N SER A 16 -41.44 -3.24 -35.38
CA SER A 16 -42.67 -3.19 -36.18
C SER A 16 -43.76 -3.98 -35.45
N GLN A 17 -44.89 -3.33 -35.16
CA GLN A 17 -46.05 -3.97 -34.54
C GLN A 17 -46.91 -4.66 -35.60
N SER A 18 -47.20 -5.95 -35.40
CA SER A 18 -48.32 -6.64 -36.05
C SER A 18 -49.30 -7.11 -34.96
N LEU A 19 -50.51 -6.55 -34.97
CA LEU A 19 -51.64 -7.06 -34.18
C LEU A 19 -52.04 -8.44 -34.72
N GLY A 20 -51.89 -9.47 -33.89
CA GLY A 20 -52.37 -10.82 -34.13
C GLY A 20 -53.24 -11.28 -32.95
N ALA A 21 -54.39 -11.87 -33.27
CA ALA A 21 -55.51 -12.15 -32.39
C ALA A 21 -55.17 -12.97 -31.13
N GLN A 22 -55.79 -12.59 -30.01
CA GLN A 22 -55.83 -13.36 -28.77
C GLN A 22 -56.58 -14.68 -28.98
N SER A 23 -55.86 -15.79 -28.91
CA SER A 23 -56.41 -17.10 -28.56
C SER A 23 -55.87 -17.50 -27.20
N ASN A 24 -56.71 -17.53 -26.17
CA ASN A 24 -56.41 -18.11 -24.86
C ASN A 24 -56.21 -19.62 -24.99
N PRO A 25 -55.06 -20.19 -24.61
CA PRO A 25 -54.98 -21.59 -24.22
C PRO A 25 -55.00 -21.66 -22.69
N SER A 26 -56.12 -22.11 -22.15
CA SER A 26 -56.20 -22.65 -20.79
C SER A 26 -55.32 -23.89 -20.73
N GLY A 27 -54.07 -23.74 -20.28
CA GLY A 27 -53.12 -24.81 -20.05
C GLY A 27 -52.43 -24.56 -18.73
N ASN A 28 -52.94 -25.15 -17.65
CA ASN A 28 -52.28 -25.17 -16.35
C ASN A 28 -51.15 -26.22 -16.44
N GLU A 29 -50.06 -25.89 -17.12
CA GLU A 29 -48.83 -26.67 -17.05
C GLU A 29 -48.32 -26.59 -15.60
N PRO A 30 -48.08 -27.72 -14.93
CA PRO A 30 -47.40 -27.68 -13.64
C PRO A 30 -46.04 -27.05 -13.88
N LYS A 31 -45.83 -25.84 -13.33
CA LYS A 31 -44.52 -25.21 -13.26
C LYS A 31 -43.58 -26.25 -12.64
N ILE A 32 -42.69 -26.82 -13.45
CA ILE A 32 -41.62 -27.68 -12.97
C ILE A 32 -40.73 -26.78 -12.12
N ILE A 33 -40.94 -26.81 -10.80
CA ILE A 33 -40.05 -26.17 -9.85
C ILE A 33 -38.82 -27.09 -9.79
N ASN A 34 -37.76 -26.73 -10.52
CA ASN A 34 -36.47 -27.38 -10.36
C ASN A 34 -36.02 -27.15 -8.91
N ILE A 35 -36.12 -28.20 -8.09
CA ILE A 35 -35.60 -28.19 -6.73
C ILE A 35 -34.08 -28.22 -6.86
N ASP A 36 -33.43 -27.19 -6.35
CA ASP A 36 -31.97 -27.09 -6.35
C ASP A 36 -31.37 -28.24 -5.52
N GLY A 37 -30.43 -28.97 -6.11
CA GLY A 37 -29.84 -30.16 -5.50
C GLY A 37 -28.68 -29.81 -4.58
N VAL A 38 -28.60 -30.46 -3.42
CA VAL A 38 -27.43 -30.35 -2.53
C VAL A 38 -26.28 -31.18 -3.11
N VAL A 39 -25.12 -30.56 -3.29
CA VAL A 39 -23.91 -31.22 -3.82
C VAL A 39 -22.93 -31.56 -2.71
N ALA A 40 -22.86 -30.75 -1.66
CA ALA A 40 -22.06 -31.04 -0.47
C ALA A 40 -22.71 -30.48 0.79
N VAL A 41 -22.46 -31.14 1.94
CA VAL A 41 -22.82 -30.65 3.28
C VAL A 41 -21.54 -30.21 3.98
N VAL A 42 -21.53 -29.00 4.52
CA VAL A 42 -20.37 -28.35 5.15
C VAL A 42 -20.77 -27.92 6.55
N ASN A 43 -20.42 -28.76 7.54
CA ASN A 43 -20.91 -28.67 8.92
C ASN A 43 -22.43 -28.49 8.99
N THR A 44 -22.91 -27.29 9.30
CA THR A 44 -24.33 -26.93 9.42
C THR A 44 -24.93 -26.32 8.14
N GLY A 45 -24.10 -26.03 7.13
CA GLY A 45 -24.51 -25.45 5.85
C GLY A 45 -24.48 -26.45 4.69
N VAL A 46 -25.02 -26.06 3.55
CA VAL A 46 -25.01 -26.85 2.32
C VAL A 46 -24.45 -26.02 1.17
N VAL A 47 -23.76 -26.70 0.24
CA VAL A 47 -23.38 -26.14 -1.06
C VAL A 47 -24.31 -26.74 -2.11
N THR A 48 -25.02 -25.88 -2.84
CA THR A 48 -26.02 -26.32 -3.83
C THR A 48 -25.45 -26.39 -5.24
N ARG A 49 -26.14 -27.10 -6.12
CA ARG A 49 -25.76 -27.18 -7.54
C ARG A 49 -25.83 -25.81 -8.19
N LYS A 50 -26.85 -25.02 -7.86
CA LYS A 50 -26.99 -23.65 -8.36
C LYS A 50 -25.83 -22.75 -7.94
N GLU A 51 -25.35 -22.83 -6.70
CA GLU A 51 -24.20 -22.03 -6.26
C GLU A 51 -22.93 -22.34 -7.07
N ILE A 52 -22.71 -23.62 -7.37
CA ILE A 52 -21.59 -24.06 -8.21
C ILE A 52 -21.74 -23.52 -9.64
N ASP A 53 -22.93 -23.66 -10.22
CA ASP A 53 -23.20 -23.21 -11.60
C ASP A 53 -23.10 -21.69 -11.74
N ASP A 54 -23.63 -20.93 -10.77
CA ASP A 54 -23.55 -19.47 -10.73
C ASP A 54 -22.09 -19.00 -10.57
N ARG A 55 -21.26 -19.70 -9.77
CA ARG A 55 -19.83 -19.41 -9.61
C ARG A 55 -19.03 -19.72 -10.87
N ILE A 56 -19.32 -20.84 -11.54
CA ILE A 56 -18.70 -21.18 -12.84
C ILE A 56 -19.05 -20.12 -13.88
N ALA A 57 -20.31 -19.72 -13.99
CA ALA A 57 -20.74 -18.69 -14.93
C ALA A 57 -20.07 -17.32 -14.65
N SER A 58 -19.87 -16.97 -13.37
CA SER A 58 -19.14 -15.77 -12.99
C SER A 58 -17.67 -15.84 -13.42
N ILE A 59 -16.99 -16.96 -13.16
CA ILE A 59 -15.58 -17.17 -13.56
C ILE A 59 -15.42 -17.10 -15.09
N GLN A 60 -16.35 -17.68 -15.84
CA GLN A 60 -16.35 -17.64 -17.31
C GLN A 60 -16.58 -16.22 -17.86
N LYS A 61 -17.47 -15.43 -17.24
CA LYS A 61 -17.69 -14.01 -17.61
C LYS A 61 -16.51 -13.10 -17.29
N GLN A 62 -15.75 -13.43 -16.24
CA GLN A 62 -14.58 -12.66 -15.80
C GLN A 62 -13.27 -13.10 -16.49
N ALA A 63 -13.30 -14.17 -17.28
CA ALA A 63 -12.12 -14.64 -17.99
C ALA A 63 -11.68 -13.60 -19.05
N PRO A 64 -10.42 -13.13 -19.00
CA PRO A 64 -9.93 -12.18 -20.00
C PRO A 64 -9.92 -12.84 -21.39
N ALA A 65 -10.34 -12.08 -22.40
CA ALA A 65 -10.44 -12.52 -23.80
C ALA A 65 -9.12 -12.99 -24.44
N GLY A 66 -8.00 -13.04 -23.72
CA GLY A 66 -6.69 -13.38 -24.27
C GLY A 66 -5.62 -13.91 -23.30
N GLY A 67 -5.94 -14.61 -22.20
CA GLY A 67 -4.84 -14.96 -21.26
C GLY A 67 -4.90 -16.20 -20.39
N LYS A 68 -6.02 -16.94 -20.29
CA LYS A 68 -6.03 -18.17 -19.48
C LYS A 68 -7.08 -19.12 -20.03
N LYS A 69 -6.67 -20.28 -20.56
CA LYS A 69 -7.61 -21.40 -20.74
C LYS A 69 -8.07 -21.80 -19.35
N LEU A 70 -9.32 -21.49 -19.01
CA LEU A 70 -9.94 -22.00 -17.81
C LEU A 70 -9.90 -23.54 -17.88
N PRO A 71 -9.69 -24.24 -16.74
CA PRO A 71 -9.94 -25.67 -16.69
C PRO A 71 -11.34 -25.94 -17.26
N GLU A 72 -11.47 -26.96 -18.11
CA GLU A 72 -12.75 -27.26 -18.77
C GLU A 72 -13.48 -28.37 -18.01
N GLY A 73 -14.81 -28.33 -18.01
CA GLY A 73 -15.66 -29.39 -17.48
C GLY A 73 -15.46 -29.66 -15.97
N ASP A 74 -15.21 -30.93 -15.64
CA ASP A 74 -15.27 -31.45 -14.27
C ASP A 74 -14.16 -30.93 -13.35
N GLU A 75 -12.98 -30.60 -13.89
CA GLU A 75 -11.89 -30.04 -13.08
C GLU A 75 -12.24 -28.67 -12.53
N LEU A 76 -12.84 -27.80 -13.35
CA LEU A 76 -13.32 -26.50 -12.90
C LEU A 76 -14.42 -26.65 -11.86
N ARG A 77 -15.35 -27.58 -12.09
CA ARG A 77 -16.43 -27.87 -11.14
C ARG A 77 -15.88 -28.33 -9.78
N LYS A 78 -14.88 -29.20 -9.78
CA LYS A 78 -14.21 -29.67 -8.55
C LYS A 78 -13.50 -28.53 -7.82
N GLN A 79 -12.73 -27.71 -8.53
CA GLN A 79 -12.05 -26.55 -7.94
C GLN A 79 -13.05 -25.52 -7.37
N VAL A 80 -14.16 -25.28 -8.07
CA VAL A 80 -15.22 -24.39 -7.58
C VAL A 80 -15.87 -24.96 -6.33
N LEU A 81 -16.18 -26.26 -6.32
CA LEU A 81 -16.73 -26.93 -5.14
C LEU A 81 -15.78 -26.82 -3.93
N GLU A 82 -14.49 -27.13 -4.10
CA GLU A 82 -13.50 -27.01 -3.02
C GLU A 82 -13.41 -25.58 -2.48
N ASN A 83 -13.40 -24.57 -3.36
CA ASN A 83 -13.40 -23.17 -2.94
C ASN A 83 -14.70 -22.78 -2.22
N LEU A 84 -15.86 -23.24 -2.68
CA LEU A 84 -17.14 -22.96 -2.01
C LEU A 84 -17.21 -23.62 -0.63
N ILE A 85 -16.69 -24.85 -0.49
CA ILE A 85 -16.59 -25.53 0.80
C ILE A 85 -15.73 -24.70 1.76
N LEU A 86 -14.53 -24.28 1.31
CA LEU A 86 -13.63 -23.46 2.13
C LEU A 86 -14.26 -22.12 2.53
N GLU A 87 -14.93 -21.44 1.59
CA GLU A 87 -15.63 -20.17 1.85
C GLU A 87 -16.74 -20.36 2.91
N LYS A 88 -17.54 -21.43 2.81
CA LYS A 88 -18.58 -21.72 3.82
C LYS A 88 -17.98 -22.02 5.19
N ILE A 89 -16.87 -22.76 5.26
CA ILE A 89 -16.16 -23.01 6.53
C ILE A 89 -15.69 -21.70 7.16
N GLN A 90 -15.07 -20.81 6.38
CA GLN A 90 -14.58 -19.52 6.87
C GLN A 90 -15.71 -18.61 7.37
N ILE A 91 -16.84 -18.56 6.66
CA ILE A 91 -17.99 -17.76 7.09
C ILE A 91 -18.56 -18.32 8.41
N GLN A 92 -18.72 -19.64 8.51
CA GLN A 92 -19.20 -20.27 9.74
C GLN A 92 -18.27 -20.03 10.93
N GLU A 93 -16.95 -20.14 10.73
CA GLU A 93 -15.96 -19.85 11.78
C GLU A 93 -16.00 -18.38 12.21
N ALA A 94 -16.13 -17.46 11.25
CA ALA A 94 -16.28 -16.04 11.56
C ALA A 94 -17.51 -15.79 12.46
N GLU A 95 -18.67 -16.37 12.09
CA GLU A 95 -19.91 -16.25 12.85
C GLU A 95 -19.82 -16.90 14.24
N GLN A 96 -19.28 -18.12 14.32
CA GLN A 96 -19.12 -18.87 15.59
C GLN A 96 -18.23 -18.13 16.58
N THR A 97 -17.23 -17.43 16.07
CA THR A 97 -16.29 -16.67 16.90
C THR A 97 -16.75 -15.23 17.16
N GLY A 98 -18.03 -14.93 16.88
CA GLY A 98 -18.68 -13.67 17.21
C GLY A 98 -18.39 -12.52 16.24
N LEU A 99 -17.75 -12.78 15.09
CA LEU A 99 -17.58 -11.76 14.06
C LEU A 99 -18.90 -11.56 13.33
N ALA A 100 -19.38 -10.31 13.32
CA ALA A 100 -20.58 -9.91 12.60
C ALA A 100 -20.36 -8.57 11.90
N VAL A 101 -21.08 -8.34 10.80
CA VAL A 101 -21.08 -7.05 10.09
C VAL A 101 -22.51 -6.49 10.14
N ASN A 102 -22.70 -5.47 10.96
CA ASN A 102 -24.00 -4.80 11.08
C ASN A 102 -24.31 -3.96 9.83
N GLU A 103 -25.58 -3.58 9.67
CA GLU A 103 -26.03 -2.87 8.46
C GLU A 103 -25.40 -1.48 8.30
N LYS A 104 -25.13 -0.80 9.41
CA LYS A 104 -24.53 0.54 9.41
C LYS A 104 -23.09 0.51 8.90
N GLU A 105 -22.31 -0.45 9.37
CA GLU A 105 -20.95 -0.71 8.88
C GLU A 105 -20.96 -1.09 7.41
N LEU A 106 -21.84 -2.00 7.01
CA LEU A 106 -21.95 -2.42 5.62
C LEU A 106 -22.29 -1.24 4.70
N ASN A 107 -23.21 -0.35 5.11
CA ASN A 107 -23.54 0.87 4.37
C ASN A 107 -22.32 1.78 4.20
N LYS A 108 -21.55 1.99 5.27
CA LYS A 108 -20.35 2.81 5.23
C LYS A 108 -19.29 2.21 4.28
N ILE A 109 -19.08 0.90 4.33
CA ILE A 109 -18.14 0.21 3.42
C ILE A 109 -18.58 0.40 1.97
N ILE A 110 -19.88 0.31 1.67
CA ILE A 110 -20.41 0.53 0.32
C ILE A 110 -20.20 1.98 -0.12
N GLU A 111 -20.44 2.95 0.76
CA GLU A 111 -20.20 4.36 0.48
C GLU A 111 -18.72 4.63 0.17
N ASP A 112 -17.80 4.08 0.98
CA ASP A 112 -16.36 4.18 0.75
C ASP A 112 -15.94 3.54 -0.59
N ILE A 113 -16.60 2.46 -1.01
CA ILE A 113 -16.38 1.83 -2.32
C ILE A 113 -16.89 2.75 -3.43
N ALA A 114 -18.08 3.34 -3.28
CA ALA A 114 -18.65 4.25 -4.26
C ALA A 114 -17.75 5.49 -4.45
N THR A 115 -17.33 6.13 -3.37
CA THR A 115 -16.43 7.30 -3.41
C THR A 115 -15.09 6.96 -4.07
N ARG A 116 -14.49 5.80 -3.78
CA ARG A 116 -13.25 5.35 -4.44
C ARG A 116 -13.41 5.17 -5.95
N ASN A 117 -14.61 4.80 -6.40
CA ASN A 117 -14.96 4.71 -7.82
C ASN A 117 -15.49 6.03 -8.40
N LYS A 118 -15.46 7.12 -7.62
CA LYS A 118 -15.98 8.45 -8.00
C LYS A 118 -17.47 8.43 -8.37
N LEU A 119 -18.22 7.54 -7.75
CA LEU A 119 -19.67 7.41 -7.92
C LEU A 119 -20.37 7.83 -6.63
N THR A 120 -21.56 8.41 -6.76
CA THR A 120 -22.47 8.56 -5.63
C THR A 120 -23.08 7.21 -5.25
N PHE A 121 -23.64 7.09 -4.05
CA PHE A 121 -24.30 5.86 -3.60
C PHE A 121 -25.43 5.41 -4.56
N SER A 122 -26.22 6.36 -5.08
CA SER A 122 -27.29 6.04 -6.03
C SER A 122 -26.74 5.52 -7.37
N GLU A 123 -25.74 6.20 -7.93
CA GLU A 123 -25.11 5.77 -9.19
C GLU A 123 -24.41 4.42 -9.04
N PHE A 124 -23.81 4.16 -7.87
CA PHE A 124 -23.20 2.88 -7.55
C PHE A 124 -24.25 1.76 -7.53
N ARG A 125 -25.37 1.97 -6.84
CA ARG A 125 -26.49 1.01 -6.84
C ARG A 125 -26.99 0.72 -8.25
N ASP A 126 -27.17 1.75 -9.06
CA ASP A 126 -27.66 1.60 -10.44
C ASP A 126 -26.64 0.90 -11.34
N THR A 127 -25.35 1.07 -11.08
CA THR A 127 -24.27 0.34 -11.77
C THR A 127 -24.31 -1.15 -11.41
N VAL A 128 -24.53 -1.47 -10.13
CA VAL A 128 -24.67 -2.86 -9.67
C VAL A 128 -25.89 -3.53 -10.33
N THR A 129 -27.04 -2.86 -10.39
CA THR A 129 -28.24 -3.44 -11.03
C THR A 129 -28.08 -3.59 -12.53
N LYS A 130 -27.39 -2.65 -13.20
CA LYS A 130 -27.02 -2.78 -14.62
C LYS A 130 -26.12 -3.99 -14.93
N SER A 131 -25.33 -4.46 -13.97
CA SER A 131 -24.51 -5.67 -14.12
C SER A 131 -25.32 -6.98 -14.09
N GLY A 132 -26.64 -6.90 -13.85
CA GLY A 132 -27.53 -8.06 -13.75
C GLY A 132 -27.60 -8.67 -12.35
N MET A 133 -27.01 -8.02 -11.34
CA MET A 133 -27.07 -8.44 -9.93
C MET A 133 -28.03 -7.54 -9.14
N SER A 134 -28.86 -8.11 -8.26
CA SER A 134 -29.66 -7.30 -7.35
C SER A 134 -28.77 -6.63 -6.29
N PHE A 135 -29.11 -5.41 -5.89
CA PHE A 135 -28.34 -4.71 -4.87
C PHE A 135 -28.32 -5.47 -3.54
N GLN A 136 -29.40 -6.18 -3.20
CA GLN A 136 -29.44 -7.01 -2.00
C GLN A 136 -28.45 -8.18 -2.08
N ARG A 137 -28.33 -8.85 -3.24
CA ARG A 137 -27.34 -9.91 -3.39
C ARG A 137 -25.92 -9.38 -3.29
N TYR A 138 -25.65 -8.20 -3.86
CA TYR A 138 -24.35 -7.54 -3.73
C TYR A 138 -24.01 -7.24 -2.27
N ARG A 139 -24.95 -6.71 -1.49
CA ARG A 139 -24.76 -6.45 -0.05
C ARG A 139 -24.40 -7.72 0.71
N GLU A 140 -25.05 -8.84 0.39
CA GLU A 140 -24.76 -10.13 1.03
C GLU A 140 -23.35 -10.63 0.69
N LEU A 141 -22.98 -10.61 -0.59
CA LEU A 141 -21.63 -10.99 -1.01
C LEU A 141 -20.55 -10.12 -0.35
N LEU A 142 -20.80 -8.80 -0.25
CA LEU A 142 -19.90 -7.89 0.41
C LEU A 142 -19.80 -8.18 1.91
N ARG A 143 -20.91 -8.54 2.58
CA ARG A 143 -20.90 -8.97 3.98
C ARG A 143 -20.03 -10.21 4.18
N GLU A 144 -20.24 -11.24 3.35
CA GLU A 144 -19.45 -12.47 3.38
C GLU A 144 -17.95 -12.17 3.17
N ASP A 145 -17.61 -11.30 2.23
CA ASP A 145 -16.22 -10.91 1.95
C ASP A 145 -15.57 -10.14 3.12
N VAL A 146 -16.32 -9.22 3.76
CA VAL A 146 -15.84 -8.50 4.95
C VAL A 146 -15.65 -9.46 6.13
N LEU A 147 -16.55 -10.43 6.34
CA LEU A 147 -16.40 -11.44 7.38
C LEU A 147 -15.15 -12.29 7.18
N LYS A 148 -14.92 -12.82 5.97
CA LYS A 148 -13.71 -13.57 5.63
C LYS A 148 -12.44 -12.75 5.84
N ALA A 149 -12.46 -11.47 5.47
CA ALA A 149 -11.34 -10.57 5.66
C ALA A 149 -11.02 -10.35 7.15
N ARG A 150 -12.04 -10.09 7.98
CA ARG A 150 -11.90 -9.93 9.43
C ARG A 150 -11.41 -11.21 10.12
N LEU A 151 -11.93 -12.38 9.71
CA LEU A 151 -11.46 -13.65 10.24
C LEU A 151 -9.97 -13.84 9.94
N ARG A 152 -9.57 -13.62 8.69
CA ARG A 152 -8.15 -13.74 8.31
C ARG A 152 -7.26 -12.77 9.08
N GLU A 153 -7.67 -11.51 9.23
CA GLU A 153 -6.93 -10.52 10.01
C GLU A 153 -6.76 -10.98 11.47
N ARG A 154 -7.84 -11.42 12.12
CA ARG A 154 -7.78 -11.92 13.49
C ARG A 154 -6.88 -13.14 13.65
N GLU A 155 -7.00 -14.11 12.74
CA GLU A 155 -6.20 -15.34 12.79
C GLU A 155 -4.73 -15.10 12.38
N VAL A 156 -4.42 -14.04 11.62
CA VAL A 156 -3.03 -13.66 11.34
C VAL A 156 -2.45 -12.90 12.54
N ASP A 157 -3.15 -11.92 13.07
CA ASP A 157 -2.70 -11.11 14.20
C ASP A 157 -2.50 -11.95 15.47
N SER A 158 -3.34 -12.96 15.71
CA SER A 158 -3.20 -13.87 16.86
C SER A 158 -1.95 -14.76 16.78
N GLN A 159 -1.46 -15.01 15.57
CA GLN A 159 -0.28 -15.85 15.32
C GLN A 159 1.02 -15.03 15.33
N ILE A 160 0.95 -13.71 15.15
CA ILE A 160 2.12 -12.83 15.21
C ILE A 160 2.49 -12.62 16.68
N LYS A 161 3.63 -13.19 17.08
CA LYS A 161 4.26 -12.95 18.38
C LYS A 161 5.56 -12.20 18.13
N ILE A 162 5.64 -10.96 18.61
CA ILE A 162 6.85 -10.14 18.56
C ILE A 162 7.41 -10.07 19.98
N SER A 163 8.65 -10.52 20.17
CA SER A 163 9.36 -10.41 21.44
C SER A 163 10.09 -9.09 21.57
N ASP A 164 10.29 -8.62 22.81
CA ASP A 164 11.07 -7.40 23.09
C ASP A 164 12.50 -7.50 22.51
N ALA A 165 13.09 -8.71 22.55
CA ALA A 165 14.39 -8.97 21.96
C ALA A 165 14.40 -8.80 20.43
N GLU A 166 13.32 -9.15 19.73
CA GLU A 166 13.20 -8.88 18.28
C GLU A 166 13.09 -7.38 17.99
N ILE A 167 12.40 -6.62 18.85
CA ILE A 167 12.30 -5.17 18.74
C ILE A 167 13.67 -4.53 18.95
N ASP A 168 14.39 -4.91 20.00
CA ASP A 168 15.73 -4.39 20.30
C ASP A 168 16.71 -4.69 19.16
N ASN A 169 16.70 -5.93 18.66
CA ASN A 169 17.52 -6.33 17.51
C ASN A 169 17.18 -5.52 16.26
N PHE A 170 15.89 -5.30 15.98
CA PHE A 170 15.46 -4.48 14.86
C PHE A 170 15.93 -3.03 14.99
N ILE A 171 15.81 -2.42 16.18
CA ILE A 171 16.26 -1.05 16.44
C ILE A 171 17.78 -0.94 16.25
N ILE A 172 18.55 -1.88 16.78
CA ILE A 172 20.01 -1.92 16.61
C ILE A 172 20.38 -2.02 15.13
N GLU A 173 19.75 -2.94 14.40
CA GLU A 173 20.01 -3.12 12.97
C GLU A 173 19.64 -1.87 12.15
N GLN A 174 18.50 -1.23 12.46
CA GLN A 174 18.07 0.00 11.79
C GLN A 174 19.03 1.16 12.08
N MET A 175 19.50 1.31 13.32
CA MET A 175 20.49 2.33 13.68
C MET A 175 21.84 2.10 12.98
N GLN A 176 22.28 0.84 12.86
CA GLN A 176 23.49 0.49 12.11
C GLN A 176 23.34 0.81 10.62
N ARG A 177 22.20 0.48 10.00
CA ARG A 177 21.92 0.81 8.60
C ARG A 177 21.92 2.32 8.35
N ARG A 178 21.34 3.10 9.28
CA ARG A 178 21.34 4.58 9.22
C ARG A 178 22.73 5.20 9.40
N GLY A 179 23.60 4.59 10.21
CA GLY A 179 24.98 5.03 10.40
C GLY A 179 25.89 4.79 9.18
N SER A 180 25.43 4.02 8.20
CA SER A 180 26.16 3.68 6.97
C SER A 180 25.63 4.33 5.69
N GLU A 181 24.74 5.33 5.78
CA GLU A 181 24.32 6.09 4.59
C GLU A 181 25.49 6.93 4.06
N PRO A 182 25.94 6.72 2.80
CA PRO A 182 26.70 7.71 2.08
C PRO A 182 25.80 8.94 1.94
N THR A 183 26.35 10.11 2.27
CA THR A 183 25.77 11.43 2.06
C THR A 183 24.82 11.48 0.85
N ALA A 184 23.56 11.78 1.14
CA ALA A 184 22.45 11.86 0.20
C ALA A 184 22.80 12.61 -1.10
N THR A 185 22.99 11.86 -2.18
CA THR A 185 22.80 12.35 -3.55
C THR A 185 21.45 11.87 -4.07
N GLY A 186 20.39 12.63 -3.77
CA GLY A 186 19.19 12.82 -4.61
C GLY A 186 18.34 11.62 -5.06
N SER A 187 18.62 10.40 -4.63
CA SER A 187 17.85 9.21 -5.01
C SER A 187 17.06 8.73 -3.82
N GLY A 188 15.73 8.75 -3.89
CA GLY A 188 14.87 8.13 -2.89
C GLY A 188 15.14 6.62 -2.76
N PRO A 189 14.53 5.94 -1.78
CA PRO A 189 14.78 4.53 -1.50
C PRO A 189 14.56 3.69 -2.76
N GLU A 190 15.53 2.84 -3.07
CA GLU A 190 15.48 1.95 -4.23
C GLU A 190 14.20 1.09 -4.20
N GLU A 191 13.45 1.12 -5.30
CA GLU A 191 12.29 0.26 -5.49
C GLU A 191 12.67 -0.95 -6.35
N ILE A 192 12.31 -2.13 -5.87
CA ILE A 192 12.60 -3.41 -6.50
C ILE A 192 11.26 -4.08 -6.82
N ALA A 193 11.08 -4.49 -8.08
CA ALA A 193 9.98 -5.35 -8.48
C ALA A 193 10.43 -6.81 -8.39
N VAL A 194 9.76 -7.61 -7.56
CA VAL A 194 10.11 -9.02 -7.33
C VAL A 194 8.91 -9.91 -7.64
N ALA A 195 9.12 -10.96 -8.42
CA ALA A 195 8.15 -12.02 -8.62
C ALA A 195 8.58 -13.28 -7.84
N GLN A 196 7.62 -14.04 -7.34
CA GLN A 196 7.85 -15.28 -6.60
C GLN A 196 7.06 -16.47 -7.15
N ILE A 197 7.68 -17.65 -7.09
CA ILE A 197 7.01 -18.95 -7.17
C ILE A 197 7.16 -19.62 -5.80
N PHE A 198 6.04 -19.88 -5.14
CA PHE A 198 5.96 -20.43 -3.80
C PHE A 198 5.50 -21.89 -3.84
N VAL A 199 6.32 -22.79 -3.30
CA VAL A 199 6.03 -24.21 -3.11
C VAL A 199 5.71 -24.44 -1.62
N PRO A 200 4.43 -24.64 -1.26
CA PRO A 200 4.05 -24.79 0.14
C PRO A 200 4.51 -26.12 0.73
N VAL A 201 4.80 -26.09 2.02
CA VAL A 201 5.06 -27.25 2.87
C VAL A 201 4.03 -27.23 3.99
N GLU A 202 3.37 -28.36 4.24
CA GLU A 202 2.40 -28.44 5.34
C GLU A 202 3.10 -28.29 6.69
N GLU A 203 2.43 -27.63 7.62
CA GLU A 203 2.92 -27.50 8.98
C GLU A 203 2.99 -28.89 9.63
N GLY A 204 4.14 -29.24 10.20
CA GLY A 204 4.40 -30.60 10.71
C GLY A 204 4.71 -31.65 9.64
N ALA A 205 4.86 -31.28 8.37
CA ALA A 205 5.27 -32.22 7.33
C ALA A 205 6.62 -32.87 7.65
N GLY A 206 6.67 -34.20 7.57
CA GLY A 206 7.89 -34.98 7.86
C GLY A 206 9.04 -34.70 6.88
N PRO A 207 10.27 -35.14 7.21
CA PRO A 207 11.48 -34.82 6.44
C PRO A 207 11.38 -35.13 4.94
N SER A 208 10.67 -36.21 4.58
CA SER A 208 10.45 -36.60 3.18
C SER A 208 9.66 -35.55 2.40
N ALA A 209 8.57 -35.04 2.96
CA ALA A 209 7.72 -34.05 2.29
C ALA A 209 8.46 -32.71 2.13
N GLN A 210 9.29 -32.33 3.11
CA GLN A 210 10.15 -31.15 3.00
C GLN A 210 11.20 -31.33 1.89
N ALA A 211 11.83 -32.50 1.81
CA ALA A 211 12.78 -32.82 0.76
C ALA A 211 12.14 -32.80 -0.63
N ASP A 212 10.93 -33.32 -0.79
CA ASP A 212 10.19 -33.30 -2.04
C ASP A 212 9.81 -31.88 -2.47
N ALA A 213 9.34 -31.05 -1.54
CA ALA A 213 9.03 -29.65 -1.81
C ALA A 213 10.29 -28.86 -2.20
N ARG A 214 11.40 -29.09 -1.49
CA ARG A 214 12.70 -28.50 -1.81
C ARG A 214 13.16 -28.90 -3.21
N LYS A 215 13.12 -30.19 -3.54
CA LYS A 215 13.52 -30.71 -4.85
C LYS A 215 12.70 -30.08 -5.98
N ARG A 216 11.40 -29.89 -5.78
CA ARG A 216 10.54 -29.18 -6.73
C ARG A 216 10.93 -27.71 -6.88
N ALA A 217 11.16 -27.00 -5.77
CA ALA A 217 11.57 -25.61 -5.81
C ALA A 217 12.95 -25.43 -6.48
N GLU A 218 13.89 -26.36 -6.26
CA GLU A 218 15.20 -26.37 -6.92
C GLU A 218 15.09 -26.65 -8.44
N ALA A 219 14.16 -27.52 -8.86
CA ALA A 219 13.87 -27.74 -10.27
C ALA A 219 13.33 -26.48 -10.94
N LEU A 220 12.34 -25.83 -10.32
CA LEU A 220 11.78 -24.55 -10.78
C LEU A 220 12.85 -23.46 -10.83
N LEU A 221 13.75 -23.41 -9.84
CA LEU A 221 14.85 -22.47 -9.84
C LEU A 221 15.82 -22.70 -10.99
N LYS A 222 16.11 -23.97 -11.32
CA LYS A 222 16.97 -24.33 -12.45
C LYS A 222 16.35 -23.90 -13.78
N GLU A 223 15.04 -24.12 -13.96
CA GLU A 223 14.31 -23.68 -15.15
C GLU A 223 14.24 -22.16 -15.24
N ALA A 224 13.99 -21.48 -14.12
CA ALA A 224 13.94 -20.02 -14.04
C ALA A 224 15.25 -19.33 -14.43
N ARG A 225 16.40 -19.99 -14.22
CA ARG A 225 17.72 -19.49 -14.62
C ARG A 225 18.01 -19.62 -16.11
N GLY A 226 17.28 -20.48 -16.81
CA GLY A 226 17.37 -20.55 -18.27
C GLY A 226 16.69 -19.36 -18.94
N ASP A 227 16.49 -19.46 -20.24
CA ASP A 227 15.80 -18.42 -21.03
C ASP A 227 14.26 -18.47 -20.90
N ALA A 228 13.74 -19.28 -19.97
CA ALA A 228 12.30 -19.43 -19.76
C ALA A 228 11.69 -18.15 -19.16
N ASP A 229 10.50 -17.77 -19.67
CA ASP A 229 9.71 -16.70 -19.07
C ASP A 229 9.23 -17.13 -17.68
N PHE A 230 9.69 -16.40 -16.66
CA PHE A 230 9.39 -16.67 -15.26
C PHE A 230 7.89 -16.59 -14.94
N MET A 231 7.15 -15.71 -15.63
CA MET A 231 5.71 -15.58 -15.48
C MET A 231 5.01 -16.84 -15.98
N GLN A 232 5.44 -17.35 -17.13
CA GLN A 232 4.89 -18.58 -17.72
C GLN A 232 5.24 -19.81 -16.87
N LEU A 233 6.48 -19.87 -16.38
CA LEU A 233 6.95 -20.93 -15.48
C LEU A 233 6.07 -21.03 -14.23
N GLY A 234 5.80 -19.89 -13.58
CA GLY A 234 4.94 -19.85 -12.40
C GLY A 234 3.50 -20.29 -12.68
N VAL A 235 2.94 -19.90 -13.83
CA VAL A 235 1.61 -20.33 -14.26
C VAL A 235 1.56 -21.83 -14.55
N GLN A 236 2.57 -22.37 -15.23
CA GLN A 236 2.66 -23.79 -15.56
C GLN A 236 2.83 -24.64 -14.29
N ALA A 237 3.69 -24.21 -13.37
CA ALA A 237 3.88 -24.88 -12.09
C ALA A 237 2.60 -24.92 -11.25
N ASN A 238 1.81 -23.83 -11.24
CA ASN A 238 0.49 -23.79 -10.60
C ASN A 238 -0.51 -24.74 -11.28
N LYS A 239 -0.43 -24.91 -12.60
CA LYS A 239 -1.30 -25.84 -13.36
C LYS A 239 -0.98 -27.29 -13.05
N GLU A 240 0.30 -27.64 -12.93
CA GLU A 240 0.75 -28.99 -12.56
C GLU A 240 0.47 -29.31 -11.10
N ASN A 241 0.58 -28.30 -10.23
CA ASN A 241 0.25 -28.44 -8.83
C ASN A 241 -0.43 -27.16 -8.33
N SER A 242 -1.75 -27.23 -8.14
CA SER A 242 -2.59 -26.11 -7.70
C SER A 242 -2.18 -25.49 -6.37
N ARG A 243 -1.37 -26.20 -5.56
CA ARG A 243 -0.80 -25.69 -4.31
C ARG A 243 0.36 -24.72 -4.55
N ILE A 244 1.11 -24.86 -5.64
CA ILE A 244 2.18 -23.92 -6.00
C ILE A 244 1.54 -22.58 -6.37
N LYS A 245 2.01 -21.48 -5.77
CA LYS A 245 1.47 -20.14 -6.05
C LYS A 245 2.49 -19.29 -6.78
N PHE A 246 2.06 -18.62 -7.83
CA PHE A 246 2.84 -17.60 -8.50
C PHE A 246 2.29 -16.22 -8.14
N GLN A 247 3.16 -15.29 -7.79
CA GLN A 247 2.78 -13.92 -7.44
C GLN A 247 3.83 -12.92 -7.92
N ASP A 248 3.40 -11.95 -8.72
CA ASP A 248 4.17 -10.73 -8.93
C ASP A 248 3.87 -9.78 -7.77
N LEU A 249 4.89 -9.44 -7.00
CA LEU A 249 4.73 -8.44 -5.94
C LEU A 249 4.59 -7.07 -6.60
N GLY A 250 5.34 -6.76 -7.66
CA GLY A 250 5.49 -5.41 -8.21
C GLY A 250 6.46 -4.56 -7.37
N TYR A 251 6.56 -3.28 -7.69
CA TYR A 251 7.53 -2.37 -7.04
C TYR A 251 7.28 -2.23 -5.54
N ARG A 252 8.34 -2.47 -4.76
CA ARG A 252 8.41 -2.22 -3.33
C ARG A 252 9.77 -1.69 -2.96
N THR A 253 9.80 -0.80 -1.99
CA THR A 253 11.03 -0.44 -1.28
C THR A 253 11.50 -1.63 -0.43
N GLN A 254 12.79 -1.68 -0.10
CA GLN A 254 13.39 -2.81 0.61
C GLN A 254 12.74 -3.09 1.98
N ASP A 255 12.27 -2.05 2.67
CA ASP A 255 11.55 -2.12 3.95
C ASP A 255 10.15 -2.77 3.84
N ARG A 256 9.56 -2.81 2.64
CA ARG A 256 8.25 -3.41 2.38
C ARG A 256 8.35 -4.86 1.90
N LEU A 257 9.55 -5.43 1.83
CA LEU A 257 9.80 -6.82 1.49
C LEU A 257 10.19 -7.62 2.73
N PRO A 258 9.82 -8.90 2.84
CA PRO A 258 10.35 -9.77 3.89
C PRO A 258 11.88 -9.77 3.87
N GLN A 259 12.51 -9.70 5.04
CA GLN A 259 13.97 -9.62 5.16
C GLN A 259 14.68 -10.77 4.42
N ILE A 260 14.14 -11.99 4.51
CA ILE A 260 14.64 -13.17 3.77
C ILE A 260 14.62 -13.00 2.24
N PHE A 261 13.76 -12.14 1.70
CA PHE A 261 13.72 -11.83 0.27
C PHE A 261 14.74 -10.74 -0.07
N VAL A 262 14.85 -9.71 0.76
CA VAL A 262 15.84 -8.63 0.59
C VAL A 262 17.25 -9.23 0.52
N GLU A 263 17.59 -10.12 1.44
CA GLU A 263 18.89 -10.80 1.45
C GLU A 263 19.16 -11.62 0.19
N ALA A 264 18.13 -12.29 -0.33
CA ALA A 264 18.24 -13.11 -1.53
C ALA A 264 18.35 -12.28 -2.82
N VAL A 265 17.72 -11.10 -2.86
CA VAL A 265 17.65 -10.29 -4.09
C VAL A 265 18.58 -9.09 -4.12
N ARG A 266 19.10 -8.59 -2.99
CA ARG A 266 19.85 -7.31 -2.89
C ARG A 266 21.02 -7.16 -3.87
N ASN A 267 21.69 -8.27 -4.19
CA ASN A 267 22.86 -8.30 -5.08
C ASN A 267 22.52 -8.68 -6.54
N LEU A 268 21.24 -8.72 -6.89
CA LEU A 268 20.77 -9.15 -8.21
C LEU A 268 20.27 -7.96 -9.03
N GLY A 269 20.65 -7.88 -10.30
CA GLY A 269 20.14 -6.89 -11.25
C GLY A 269 18.75 -7.24 -11.82
N PRO A 270 18.13 -6.32 -12.59
CA PRO A 270 16.89 -6.58 -13.33
C PRO A 270 16.97 -7.85 -14.18
N GLY A 271 15.91 -8.66 -14.17
CA GLY A 271 15.81 -9.92 -14.89
C GLY A 271 16.55 -11.10 -14.25
N GLN A 272 17.31 -10.90 -13.17
CA GLN A 272 18.07 -11.98 -12.53
C GLN A 272 17.23 -12.77 -11.52
N VAL A 273 17.52 -14.07 -11.43
CA VAL A 273 16.88 -15.02 -10.51
C VAL A 273 17.79 -15.27 -9.32
N ALA A 274 17.20 -15.48 -8.14
CA ALA A 274 17.95 -15.74 -6.91
C ALA A 274 18.91 -16.94 -7.03
N PRO A 275 20.11 -16.87 -6.41
CA PRO A 275 21.12 -17.92 -6.49
C PRO A 275 20.77 -19.17 -5.66
N SER A 276 19.72 -19.12 -4.86
CA SER A 276 19.22 -20.24 -4.08
C SER A 276 17.73 -20.11 -3.85
N VAL A 277 17.08 -21.24 -3.58
CA VAL A 277 15.70 -21.26 -3.10
C VAL A 277 15.68 -20.68 -1.69
N VAL A 278 14.77 -19.75 -1.42
CA VAL A 278 14.58 -19.17 -0.09
C VAL A 278 13.63 -20.04 0.71
N ARG A 279 14.02 -20.43 1.93
CA ARG A 279 13.19 -21.25 2.82
C ARG A 279 12.46 -20.36 3.83
N SER A 280 11.16 -20.59 3.98
CA SER A 280 10.32 -20.02 5.04
C SER A 280 9.64 -21.15 5.83
N PRO A 281 9.02 -20.85 6.99
CA PRO A 281 8.20 -21.84 7.71
C PRO A 281 7.05 -22.41 6.86
N ALA A 282 6.50 -21.61 5.94
CA ALA A 282 5.41 -22.02 5.07
C ALA A 282 5.86 -22.84 3.84
N GLY A 283 7.16 -22.88 3.53
CA GLY A 283 7.70 -23.65 2.41
C GLY A 283 8.91 -23.02 1.73
N PHE A 284 8.93 -23.08 0.40
CA PHE A 284 10.08 -22.68 -0.41
C PHE A 284 9.69 -21.64 -1.46
N HIS A 285 10.53 -20.61 -1.64
CA HIS A 285 10.31 -19.50 -2.56
C HIS A 285 11.44 -19.45 -3.61
N VAL A 286 11.05 -19.37 -4.88
CA VAL A 286 11.93 -19.02 -5.99
C VAL A 286 11.66 -17.56 -6.35
N LEU A 287 12.68 -16.71 -6.34
CA LEU A 287 12.54 -15.27 -6.53
C LEU A 287 13.23 -14.82 -7.81
N LYS A 288 12.59 -13.91 -8.54
CA LYS A 288 13.19 -13.18 -9.68
C LYS A 288 13.02 -11.69 -9.47
N VAL A 289 14.10 -10.94 -9.67
CA VAL A 289 14.04 -9.48 -9.78
C VAL A 289 13.54 -9.16 -11.18
N MET A 290 12.34 -8.60 -11.25
CA MET A 290 11.73 -8.19 -12.51
C MET A 290 12.34 -6.88 -12.99
N ASP A 291 12.46 -5.91 -12.09
CA ASP A 291 13.01 -4.60 -12.37
C ASP A 291 13.55 -3.91 -11.11
N ARG A 292 14.38 -2.88 -11.29
CA ARG A 292 14.92 -2.02 -10.24
C ARG A 292 14.93 -0.57 -10.69
N ARG A 293 14.49 0.33 -9.82
CA ARG A 293 14.54 1.77 -10.08
C ARG A 293 14.93 2.54 -8.83
N ALA A 294 15.70 3.61 -9.03
CA ALA A 294 15.96 4.58 -7.97
C ALA A 294 14.64 5.25 -7.57
N GLY A 295 14.37 5.37 -6.26
CA GLY A 295 13.16 6.00 -5.77
C GLY A 295 13.09 7.44 -6.28
N GLY A 296 12.21 7.72 -7.24
CA GLY A 296 12.07 9.04 -7.86
C GLY A 296 12.09 9.05 -9.40
N SER A 297 12.60 8.02 -10.07
CA SER A 297 12.61 7.98 -11.56
C SER A 297 11.34 7.43 -12.20
N GLY A 298 10.32 7.07 -11.39
CA GLY A 298 9.03 6.52 -11.84
C GLY A 298 7.80 7.36 -11.51
N ALA A 299 7.97 8.60 -11.03
CA ALA A 299 6.85 9.50 -10.75
C ALA A 299 6.25 10.06 -12.05
N ARG A 300 5.55 9.21 -12.80
CA ARG A 300 4.44 9.62 -13.65
C ARG A 300 3.42 8.50 -13.77
N ALA A 301 2.19 8.83 -13.38
CA ALA A 301 0.96 8.06 -13.47
C ALA A 301 0.71 6.97 -12.40
N ALA A 302 0.62 7.38 -11.13
CA ALA A 302 -0.38 6.80 -10.24
C ALA A 302 -1.34 7.93 -9.84
N THR A 303 -2.52 7.90 -10.44
CA THR A 303 -3.63 8.81 -10.16
C THR A 303 -3.93 8.81 -8.66
N SER A 304 -3.96 10.01 -8.10
CA SER A 304 -4.45 10.38 -6.78
C SER A 304 -5.66 9.54 -6.33
N ASN A 305 -5.45 8.70 -5.33
CA ASN A 305 -6.44 8.23 -4.36
C ASN A 305 -5.69 8.02 -3.03
N THR A 306 -5.31 9.12 -2.39
CA THR A 306 -4.68 9.12 -1.07
C THR A 306 -5.74 8.87 -0.01
N ASN A 307 -5.66 7.71 0.62
CA ASN A 307 -6.17 7.48 1.98
C ASN A 307 -5.40 8.42 2.93
N PRO A 308 -6.06 9.20 3.81
CA PRO A 308 -5.38 10.16 4.69
C PRO A 308 -4.53 9.52 5.82
N ALA A 309 -4.29 8.21 5.78
CA ALA A 309 -3.42 7.50 6.73
C ALA A 309 -2.00 7.23 6.20
N ASP A 310 -1.72 7.50 4.92
CA ASP A 310 -0.39 7.28 4.32
C ASP A 310 0.44 8.57 4.42
N LEU A 311 0.70 9.01 5.66
CA LEU A 311 1.68 10.05 5.94
C LEU A 311 3.08 9.42 5.94
N THR A 312 3.55 8.98 4.77
CA THR A 312 5.01 8.97 4.58
C THR A 312 5.45 10.43 4.64
N PRO A 313 6.40 10.82 5.51
CA PRO A 313 6.97 12.15 5.44
C PRO A 313 7.55 12.27 4.03
N GLN A 314 6.93 13.07 3.18
CA GLN A 314 7.63 13.57 2.01
C GLN A 314 8.93 14.16 2.56
N ASN A 315 10.08 13.76 2.02
CA ASN A 315 11.37 14.37 2.34
C ASN A 315 11.31 15.86 1.94
N MET A 316 10.61 16.66 2.74
CA MET A 316 10.63 18.10 2.68
C MET A 316 11.98 18.49 3.26
N ILE A 317 12.89 18.87 2.38
CA ILE A 317 14.15 19.47 2.81
C ILE A 317 13.75 20.81 3.44
N VAL A 318 13.75 20.85 4.78
CA VAL A 318 13.53 22.08 5.54
C VAL A 318 14.90 22.68 5.81
N THR A 319 15.19 23.80 5.16
CA THR A 319 16.40 24.58 5.45
C THR A 319 16.25 25.19 6.84
N GLN A 320 17.15 24.85 7.75
CA GLN A 320 17.25 25.50 9.06
C GLN A 320 18.48 26.42 9.10
N THR A 321 18.35 27.55 9.80
CA THR A 321 19.42 28.53 9.93
C THR A 321 19.77 28.74 11.40
N LEU A 322 21.06 28.67 11.73
CA LEU A 322 21.59 28.98 13.05
C LEU A 322 21.97 30.47 13.11
N ALA A 323 21.20 31.29 13.84
CA ALA A 323 21.40 32.73 13.88
C ALA A 323 21.70 33.28 15.29
N ARG A 324 22.31 34.46 15.32
CA ARG A 324 22.51 35.27 16.52
C ARG A 324 22.00 36.69 16.31
N HIS A 325 21.48 37.32 17.37
CA HIS A 325 21.04 38.72 17.30
C HIS A 325 21.39 39.57 18.54
N ILE A 326 21.35 40.89 18.36
CA ILE A 326 21.41 41.87 19.45
C ILE A 326 20.14 42.71 19.34
N LEU A 327 19.21 42.53 20.28
CA LEU A 327 17.95 43.25 20.29
C LEU A 327 18.08 44.54 21.13
N ILE A 328 17.61 45.66 20.62
CA ILE A 328 17.40 46.88 21.41
C ILE A 328 15.93 47.26 21.23
N ARG A 329 15.15 47.26 22.32
CA ARG A 329 13.72 47.58 22.26
C ARG A 329 13.52 49.09 22.25
N GLN A 330 12.58 49.54 21.43
CA GLN A 330 12.17 50.94 21.43
C GLN A 330 11.51 51.28 22.77
N ARG A 331 11.87 52.45 23.34
CA ARG A 331 11.30 52.96 24.60
C ARG A 331 11.03 54.46 24.46
N GLN A 332 10.09 54.97 25.25
CA GLN A 332 9.77 56.41 25.25
C GLN A 332 11.03 57.23 25.56
N GLY A 333 11.36 58.17 24.67
CA GLY A 333 12.57 59.01 24.77
C GLY A 333 13.80 58.49 24.01
N LEU A 334 13.74 57.29 23.40
CA LEU A 334 14.79 56.76 22.53
C LEU A 334 14.33 56.80 21.06
N GLN A 335 15.04 57.57 20.23
CA GLN A 335 14.72 57.70 18.81
C GLN A 335 15.30 56.52 18.01
N ASP A 336 14.59 56.09 16.97
CA ASP A 336 15.02 54.99 16.10
C ASP A 336 16.41 55.23 15.49
N ALA A 337 16.67 56.48 15.10
CA ALA A 337 17.96 56.88 14.54
C ALA A 337 19.13 56.69 15.52
N ASP A 338 18.88 56.80 16.84
CA ASP A 338 19.91 56.60 17.86
C ASP A 338 20.17 55.11 18.08
N VAL A 339 19.12 54.28 18.03
CA VAL A 339 19.22 52.81 18.08
C VAL A 339 19.99 52.29 16.87
N GLU A 340 19.62 52.76 15.67
CA GLU A 340 20.25 52.39 14.42
C GLU A 340 21.73 52.79 14.41
N ARG A 341 22.06 54.02 14.80
CA ARG A 341 23.46 54.48 14.91
C ARG A 341 24.27 53.61 15.88
N ARG A 342 23.65 53.19 16.99
CA ARG A 342 24.30 52.33 17.99
C ARG A 342 24.55 50.92 17.45
N LEU A 343 23.55 50.30 16.82
CA LEU A 343 23.68 48.98 16.20
C LEU A 343 24.69 49.00 15.03
N GLN A 344 24.71 50.07 14.25
CA GLN A 344 25.71 50.26 13.20
C GLN A 344 27.11 50.33 13.80
N GLY A 345 27.31 51.06 14.89
CA GLY A 345 28.59 51.10 15.60
C GLY A 345 29.04 49.73 16.15
N TYR A 346 28.11 48.87 16.57
CA TYR A 346 28.42 47.49 16.96
C TYR A 346 28.84 46.64 15.78
N ARG A 347 28.09 46.72 14.67
CA ARG A 347 28.41 46.02 13.43
C ARG A 347 29.79 46.41 12.91
N ASP A 348 30.13 47.70 12.93
CA ASP A 348 31.43 48.18 12.47
C ASP A 348 32.57 47.62 13.33
N GLN A 349 32.39 47.55 14.65
CA GLN A 349 33.35 46.92 15.56
C GLN A 349 33.52 45.41 15.30
N ILE A 350 32.43 44.70 15.01
CA ILE A 350 32.46 43.27 14.71
C ILE A 350 33.15 43.03 13.36
N ARG A 351 32.84 43.85 12.34
CA ARG A 351 33.46 43.78 11.01
C ARG A 351 34.95 44.12 11.05
N ALA A 352 35.33 45.12 11.84
CA ALA A 352 36.72 45.49 12.10
C ALA A 352 37.45 44.52 13.05
N LYS A 353 36.76 43.50 13.58
CA LYS A 353 37.27 42.51 14.55
C LYS A 353 37.84 43.14 15.83
N THR A 354 37.32 44.30 16.22
CA THR A 354 37.71 44.99 17.47
C THR A 354 36.81 44.61 18.64
N ALA A 355 35.69 43.92 18.39
CA ALA A 355 34.81 43.35 19.41
C ALA A 355 34.11 42.08 18.91
N ASP A 356 33.84 41.14 19.82
CA ASP A 356 33.10 39.92 19.51
C ASP A 356 31.58 40.13 19.58
N PHE A 357 30.85 39.55 18.62
CA PHE A 357 29.38 39.60 18.59
C PHE A 357 28.78 39.11 19.92
N GLU A 358 29.28 37.99 20.43
CA GLU A 358 28.80 37.39 21.68
C GLU A 358 28.97 38.33 22.89
N ALA A 359 30.11 39.02 22.98
CA ALA A 359 30.38 39.95 24.06
C ALA A 359 29.44 41.16 24.00
N LEU A 360 29.20 41.70 22.80
CA LEU A 360 28.26 42.79 22.59
C LEU A 360 26.81 42.35 22.85
N ALA A 361 26.43 41.14 22.46
CA ALA A 361 25.11 40.58 22.73
C ALA A 361 24.86 40.41 24.24
N LYS A 362 25.81 39.79 24.96
CA LYS A 362 25.74 39.63 26.43
C LYS A 362 25.61 40.96 27.16
N LYS A 363 26.25 42.01 26.65
CA LYS A 363 26.32 43.32 27.30
C LYS A 363 25.14 44.23 26.95
N PHE A 364 24.60 44.13 25.74
CA PHE A 364 23.71 45.15 25.19
C PHE A 364 22.40 44.63 24.59
N SER A 365 22.25 43.32 24.40
CA SER A 365 20.99 42.76 23.91
C SER A 365 19.95 42.74 25.04
N GLU A 366 18.73 43.17 24.71
CA GLU A 366 17.56 43.18 25.59
C GLU A 366 16.63 41.96 25.34
N ASP A 367 17.12 40.98 24.57
CA ASP A 367 16.43 39.71 24.33
C ASP A 367 16.84 38.62 25.32
N GLY A 368 15.98 37.61 25.51
CA GLY A 368 16.26 36.45 26.36
C GLY A 368 17.48 35.64 25.93
N SER A 369 17.90 35.71 24.67
CA SER A 369 19.13 35.09 24.17
C SER A 369 20.42 35.81 24.58
N ALA A 370 20.35 37.00 25.20
CA ALA A 370 21.54 37.80 25.56
C ALA A 370 22.59 37.03 26.37
N PRO A 371 22.24 36.26 27.44
CA PRO A 371 23.23 35.49 28.21
C PRO A 371 23.97 34.45 27.37
N ASN A 372 23.37 33.97 26.29
CA ASN A 372 23.92 32.98 25.35
C ASN A 372 24.60 33.65 24.13
N GLY A 373 25.03 34.91 24.26
CA GLY A 373 25.69 35.61 23.16
C GLY A 373 24.76 35.95 22.00
N GLY A 374 23.44 36.03 22.27
CA GLY A 374 22.42 36.31 21.27
C GLY A 374 22.00 35.10 20.43
N LEU A 375 22.40 33.88 20.80
CA LEU A 375 22.11 32.65 20.05
C LEU A 375 20.64 32.25 20.12
N LEU A 376 20.01 32.14 18.94
CA LEU A 376 18.60 31.77 18.79
C LEU A 376 18.39 30.27 18.55
N GLY A 377 19.46 29.52 18.25
CA GLY A 377 19.38 28.11 17.90
C GLY A 377 19.09 27.88 16.41
N TRP A 378 18.83 26.63 16.03
CA TRP A 378 18.42 26.26 14.68
C TRP A 378 16.95 26.60 14.49
N MET A 379 16.65 27.45 13.51
CA MET A 379 15.29 27.91 13.24
C MET A 379 14.86 27.54 11.82
N GLY A 380 13.61 27.11 11.68
CA GLY A 380 12.97 26.84 10.39
C GLY A 380 12.29 28.07 9.77
N PRO A 381 11.84 27.98 8.50
CA PRO A 381 11.11 29.06 7.84
C PRO A 381 9.81 29.40 8.60
N GLY A 382 9.53 30.69 8.79
CA GLY A 382 8.32 31.16 9.48
C GLY A 382 8.35 31.12 11.01
N GLU A 383 9.46 30.71 11.63
CA GLU A 383 9.64 30.79 13.09
C GLU A 383 10.08 32.19 13.56
N LEU A 384 10.52 33.05 12.63
CA LEU A 384 11.01 34.40 12.88
C LEU A 384 10.08 35.46 12.30
N VAL A 385 10.17 36.68 12.84
CA VAL A 385 9.42 37.82 12.28
C VAL A 385 9.91 38.15 10.86
N PRO A 386 9.01 38.51 9.91
CA PRO A 386 9.37 38.60 8.49
C PRO A 386 10.56 39.52 8.15
N PRO A 387 10.70 40.73 8.74
CA PRO A 387 11.85 41.59 8.45
C PRO A 387 13.19 40.96 8.87
N PHE A 388 13.19 40.22 10.00
CA PHE A 388 14.36 39.53 10.49
C PHE A 388 14.74 38.38 9.55
N GLU A 389 13.76 37.54 9.18
CA GLU A 389 13.99 36.38 8.31
C GLU A 389 14.52 36.79 6.92
N ILE A 390 13.95 37.86 6.33
CA ILE A 390 14.40 38.39 5.04
C ILE A 390 15.85 38.86 5.11
N ALA A 391 16.23 39.55 6.18
CA ALA A 391 17.60 40.03 6.36
C ALA A 391 18.56 38.85 6.56
N MET A 392 18.20 37.90 7.43
CA MET A 392 18.98 36.69 7.72
C MET A 392 19.26 35.87 6.45
N ASN A 393 18.24 35.62 5.63
CA ASN A 393 18.34 34.79 4.43
C ASN A 393 19.19 35.41 3.31
N ARG A 394 19.56 36.69 3.41
CA ARG A 394 20.45 37.36 2.45
C ARG A 394 21.92 37.30 2.85
N LEU A 395 22.22 36.89 4.07
CA LEU A 395 23.59 36.86 4.60
C LEU A 395 24.32 35.59 4.18
N GLN A 396 25.63 35.71 4.01
CA GLN A 396 26.52 34.56 3.97
C GLN A 396 26.78 34.01 5.38
N ILE A 397 27.23 32.76 5.46
CA ILE A 397 27.60 32.14 6.74
C ILE A 397 28.68 32.98 7.43
N GLY A 398 28.38 33.45 8.64
CA GLY A 398 29.28 34.29 9.44
C GLY A 398 29.22 35.79 9.15
N GLU A 399 28.38 36.23 8.21
CA GLU A 399 28.17 37.65 7.94
C GLU A 399 27.24 38.30 8.98
N VAL A 400 27.38 39.62 9.16
CA VAL A 400 26.52 40.44 10.03
C VAL A 400 25.75 41.44 9.17
N SER A 401 24.42 41.45 9.32
CA SER A 401 23.51 42.35 8.62
C SER A 401 23.68 43.82 9.02
N ASP A 402 23.09 44.71 8.23
CA ASP A 402 22.69 46.04 8.69
C ASP A 402 21.69 45.93 9.88
N PRO A 403 21.50 47.00 10.68
CA PRO A 403 20.44 47.05 11.67
C PRO A 403 19.07 46.78 11.03
N VAL A 404 18.33 45.82 11.58
CA VAL A 404 17.01 45.43 11.07
C VAL A 404 15.96 45.90 12.05
N LYS A 405 15.09 46.80 11.61
CA LYS A 405 13.92 47.20 12.40
C LYS A 405 12.84 46.13 12.27
N THR A 406 12.42 45.58 13.41
CA THR A 406 11.27 44.68 13.54
C THR A 406 10.13 45.39 14.25
N GLU A 407 8.98 44.73 14.33
CA GLU A 407 7.77 45.24 15.02
C GLU A 407 7.96 45.49 16.52
#